data_AF-A0AAC9PUN3-F1
#
_entry.id   AF-A0AAC9PUN3-F1
#
_cell.length_a   1.000
_cell.length_b   1.000
_cell.length_c   1.000
_cell.angle_alpha   90.00
_cell.angle_beta   90.00
_cell.angle_gamma   90.00
#
_symmetry.space_group_name_H-M   'P 1'
#
loop_
_entity.id
_entity.type
_entity.pdbx_description
1 polymer ?
#
loop_
_entity_poly.entity_id
_entity_poly.type
_entity_poly.pdbx_seq_one_letter_code
_entity_poly.pdbx_strand_id
1 'polypeptide(L)'
;MSGARSVAAQWIVRCVRQPAFVSVSPAGRCLLVAGDRGDRPEVAAEITRSDARILLAALDGRQDISLAAMHYGEDRRVRVLHTAEVVELSIMDFRDLLGRWLLDSARVPELAESMRAALAEAMAS
;
A
#
# COMPACT_ATOMS: atom_id res chain seq x y z
N MET A 1 15.01 -2.22 -21.24
CA MET A 1 13.68 -2.61 -20.75
C MET A 1 13.74 -2.71 -19.24
N SER A 2 13.49 -1.61 -18.53
CA SER A 2 13.46 -1.62 -17.06
C SER A 2 12.10 -2.18 -16.63
N GLY A 3 12.09 -3.43 -16.16
CA GLY A 3 10.88 -4.07 -15.66
C GLY A 3 10.40 -3.39 -14.38
N ALA A 4 9.08 -3.31 -14.17
CA ALA A 4 8.50 -2.89 -12.91
C ALA A 4 9.17 -3.67 -11.78
N ARG A 5 9.85 -2.99 -10.84
CA ARG A 5 10.45 -3.67 -9.70
C ARG A 5 9.44 -3.65 -8.56
N SER A 6 8.79 -4.79 -8.34
CA SER A 6 7.89 -4.99 -7.22
C SER A 6 8.71 -5.08 -5.93
N VAL A 7 8.41 -4.24 -4.93
CA VAL A 7 8.95 -4.42 -3.59
C VAL A 7 8.07 -5.43 -2.88
N ALA A 8 8.65 -6.58 -2.54
CA ALA A 8 7.96 -7.59 -1.76
C ALA A 8 7.78 -7.08 -0.33
N ALA A 9 6.64 -6.47 -0.01
CA ALA A 9 6.27 -6.24 1.38
C ALA A 9 5.66 -7.55 1.92
N GLN A 10 6.25 -8.10 2.98
CA GLN A 10 5.70 -9.27 3.69
C GLN A 10 5.44 -8.88 5.14
N TRP A 11 4.55 -7.92 5.36
CA TRP A 11 4.40 -7.31 6.69
C TRP A 11 2.95 -7.29 7.13
N ILE A 12 2.45 -8.47 7.53
CA ILE A 12 1.09 -8.58 8.07
C ILE A 12 1.10 -9.40 9.36
N VAL A 13 0.75 -8.72 10.44
CA VAL A 13 0.50 -9.30 11.75
C VAL A 13 -1.01 -9.43 11.92
N ARG A 14 -1.49 -10.66 11.73
CA ARG A 14 -2.78 -11.18 12.23
C ARG A 14 -4.05 -10.46 11.77
N CYS A 15 -4.44 -10.71 10.52
CA CYS A 15 -5.79 -11.19 10.18
C CYS A 15 -5.68 -11.75 8.76
N VAL A 16 -5.64 -13.07 8.63
CA VAL A 16 -5.16 -13.84 7.45
C VAL A 16 -3.65 -13.74 7.25
N ARG A 17 -2.95 -14.89 7.18
CA ARG A 17 -1.47 -15.00 7.09
C ARG A 17 -0.94 -14.79 5.66
N GLN A 18 -1.52 -13.87 4.90
CA GLN A 18 -1.16 -13.68 3.50
C GLN A 18 -0.52 -12.33 3.30
N PRO A 19 0.59 -12.22 2.56
CA PRO A 19 1.35 -10.98 2.40
C PRO A 19 0.58 -9.90 1.62
N ALA A 20 0.88 -8.63 1.91
CA ALA A 20 0.46 -7.49 1.11
C ALA A 20 1.70 -6.82 0.56
N PHE A 21 1.71 -6.63 -0.75
CA PHE A 21 2.79 -6.09 -1.53
C PHE A 21 2.52 -4.63 -1.87
N VAL A 22 3.58 -3.84 -1.87
CA VAL A 22 3.52 -2.46 -2.36
C VAL A 22 4.54 -2.35 -3.49
N SER A 23 4.08 -2.06 -4.70
CA SER A 23 4.93 -1.91 -5.86
C SER A 23 4.76 -0.53 -6.48
N VAL A 24 5.84 0.02 -7.03
CA VAL A 24 5.81 1.27 -7.79
C VAL A 24 5.75 0.91 -9.27
N SER A 25 4.84 1.53 -10.01
CA SER A 25 4.75 1.36 -11.46
C SER A 25 6.09 1.66 -12.16
N PRO A 26 6.39 1.04 -13.31
CA PRO A 26 7.66 1.26 -14.03
C PRO A 26 7.97 2.73 -14.31
N ALA A 27 6.94 3.53 -14.55
CA ALA A 27 7.07 4.96 -14.85
C ALA A 27 7.08 5.84 -13.58
N GLY A 28 7.03 5.26 -12.38
CA GLY A 28 6.97 5.99 -11.11
C GLY A 28 5.74 6.88 -10.95
N ARG A 29 4.67 6.61 -11.71
CA ARG A 29 3.46 7.46 -11.77
C ARG A 29 2.41 7.07 -10.74
N CYS A 30 2.29 5.78 -10.46
CA CYS A 30 1.43 5.24 -9.43
C CYS A 30 2.16 4.25 -8.52
N LEU A 31 1.64 4.14 -7.30
CA LEU A 31 1.94 3.10 -6.33
C LEU A 31 0.77 2.10 -6.35
N LEU A 32 1.07 0.84 -6.63
CA LEU A 32 0.14 -0.27 -6.51
C LEU A 32 0.27 -0.86 -5.11
N VAL A 33 -0.82 -0.80 -4.35
CA VAL A 33 -1.00 -1.56 -3.12
C VAL A 33 -1.80 -2.80 -3.50
N ALA A 34 -1.22 -3.97 -3.28
CA ALA A 34 -1.85 -5.24 -3.59
C ALA A 34 -1.73 -6.18 -2.40
N GLY A 35 -2.68 -7.08 -2.20
CA GLY A 35 -2.53 -8.09 -1.18
C GLY A 35 -3.16 -9.40 -1.52
N ASP A 36 -2.37 -10.43 -1.23
CA ASP A 36 -2.69 -11.81 -1.48
C ASP A 36 -3.87 -12.24 -0.62
N ARG A 37 -4.77 -13.02 -1.23
CA ARG A 37 -5.91 -13.64 -0.57
C ARG A 37 -5.85 -15.17 -0.63
N GLY A 38 -4.69 -15.73 -0.98
CA GLY A 38 -4.40 -17.15 -1.15
C GLY A 38 -5.17 -17.71 -2.33
N ASP A 39 -6.18 -18.52 -2.05
CA ASP A 39 -7.00 -19.18 -3.07
C ASP A 39 -8.00 -18.23 -3.77
N ARG A 40 -7.94 -16.93 -3.47
CA ARG A 40 -8.83 -15.90 -4.04
C ARG A 40 -8.02 -14.90 -4.86
N PRO A 41 -8.66 -14.23 -5.84
CA PRO A 41 -8.01 -13.16 -6.58
C PRO A 41 -7.43 -12.10 -5.64
N GLU A 42 -6.23 -11.63 -5.96
CA GLU A 42 -5.57 -10.53 -5.27
C GLU A 42 -6.47 -9.30 -5.19
N VAL A 43 -6.35 -8.53 -4.12
CA VAL A 43 -6.99 -7.21 -4.00
C VAL A 43 -5.94 -6.17 -4.26
N ALA A 44 -6.19 -5.28 -5.22
CA ALA A 44 -5.25 -4.24 -5.58
C ALA A 44 -5.92 -2.88 -5.72
N ALA A 45 -5.12 -1.84 -5.52
CA ALA A 45 -5.49 -0.45 -5.68
C ALA A 45 -4.25 0.37 -6.08
N GLU A 46 -4.40 1.21 -7.09
CA GLU A 46 -3.40 2.14 -7.56
C GLU A 46 -3.70 3.54 -7.01
N ILE A 47 -2.73 4.16 -6.36
CA ILE A 47 -2.77 5.57 -5.97
C ILE A 47 -1.76 6.36 -6.78
N THR A 48 -2.03 7.65 -6.98
CA THR A 48 -1.10 8.52 -7.70
C THR A 48 0.21 8.66 -6.94
N ARG A 49 1.28 9.06 -7.62
CA ARG A 49 2.56 9.38 -6.99
C ARG A 49 2.42 10.44 -5.89
N SER A 50 1.58 11.45 -6.11
CA SER A 50 1.34 12.50 -5.12
C SER A 50 0.66 11.94 -3.88
N ASP A 51 -0.36 11.10 -4.06
CA ASP A 51 -1.05 10.41 -2.97
C ASP A 51 -0.13 9.42 -2.25
N ALA A 52 0.79 8.77 -2.96
CA ALA A 52 1.80 7.91 -2.36
C ALA A 52 2.74 8.68 -1.41
N ARG A 53 3.03 9.96 -1.70
CA ARG A 53 3.77 10.83 -0.76
C ARG A 53 2.94 11.22 0.45
N ILE A 54 1.63 11.45 0.26
CA ILE A 54 0.70 11.70 1.38
C ILE A 54 0.60 10.45 2.27
N LEU A 55 0.49 9.26 1.67
CA LEU A 55 0.51 7.98 2.35
C LEU A 55 1.77 7.82 3.20
N LEU A 56 2.93 8.10 2.63
CA LEU A 56 4.21 8.04 3.34
C LEU A 56 4.24 9.02 4.52
N ALA A 57 3.86 10.28 4.31
CA ALA A 57 3.82 11.28 5.37
C ALA A 57 2.85 10.90 6.50
N ALA A 58 1.74 10.25 6.17
CA ALA A 58 0.78 9.75 7.14
C ALA A 58 1.33 8.57 7.97
N LEU A 59 2.06 7.64 7.34
CA LEU A 59 2.74 6.55 8.04
C LEU A 59 3.81 7.10 9.01
N ASP A 60 4.60 8.09 8.58
CA ASP A 60 5.61 8.73 9.43
C ASP A 60 4.99 9.53 10.58
N GLY A 61 3.93 10.27 10.29
CA GLY A 61 3.24 11.14 11.24
C GLY A 61 2.23 10.44 12.14
N ARG A 62 2.03 9.12 11.97
CA ARG A 62 0.96 8.34 12.62
C ARG A 62 -0.42 8.96 12.43
N GLN A 63 -0.73 9.36 11.21
CA GLN A 63 -2.00 10.01 10.86
C GLN A 63 -2.92 9.07 10.09
N ASP A 64 -4.19 9.09 10.47
CA ASP A 64 -5.23 8.37 9.74
C ASP A 64 -5.55 9.09 8.44
N ILE A 65 -5.59 8.33 7.35
CA ILE A 65 -5.88 8.88 6.02
C ILE A 65 -6.75 7.94 5.19
N SER A 66 -7.47 8.52 4.24
CA SER A 66 -8.16 7.81 3.19
C SER A 66 -7.91 8.50 1.87
N LEU A 67 -7.32 7.77 0.93
CA LEU A 67 -6.91 8.26 -0.38
C LEU A 67 -7.80 7.63 -1.45
N ALA A 68 -8.17 8.43 -2.44
CA ALA A 68 -8.77 7.92 -3.66
C ALA A 68 -7.77 7.01 -4.38
N ALA A 69 -8.27 5.90 -4.91
CA ALA A 69 -7.47 4.93 -5.63
C ALA A 69 -8.28 4.36 -6.79
N MET A 70 -7.63 3.65 -7.70
CA MET A 70 -8.27 3.01 -8.84
C MET A 70 -7.78 1.59 -9.01
N HIS A 71 -8.61 0.69 -9.52
CA HIS A 71 -8.15 -0.61 -9.99
C HIS A 71 -8.97 -1.06 -11.20
N TYR A 72 -8.32 -1.31 -12.33
CA TYR A 72 -8.96 -1.66 -13.61
C TYR A 72 -10.16 -0.77 -13.99
N GLY A 73 -10.06 0.54 -13.73
CA GLY A 73 -11.11 1.50 -14.05
C GLY A 73 -12.23 1.60 -13.01
N GLU A 74 -12.16 0.84 -11.93
CA GLU A 74 -13.09 0.94 -10.80
C GLU A 74 -12.54 1.85 -9.70
N ASP A 75 -13.41 2.69 -9.13
CA ASP A 75 -13.10 3.53 -7.98
C ASP A 75 -12.82 2.66 -6.74
N ARG A 76 -11.68 2.92 -6.10
CA ARG A 76 -11.26 2.30 -4.84
C ARG A 76 -10.86 3.37 -3.84
N ARG A 77 -10.62 2.94 -2.61
CA ARG A 77 -9.95 3.75 -1.59
C ARG A 77 -8.87 2.93 -0.91
N VAL A 78 -7.73 3.57 -0.69
CA VAL A 78 -6.70 3.07 0.24
C VAL A 78 -6.85 3.83 1.55
N ARG A 79 -6.98 3.11 2.65
CA ARG A 79 -7.13 3.68 3.99
C ARG A 79 -5.99 3.21 4.88
N VAL A 80 -5.44 4.13 5.66
CA VAL A 80 -4.53 3.83 6.76
C VAL A 80 -5.16 4.30 8.05
N LEU A 81 -5.25 3.41 9.04
CA LEU A 81 -5.68 3.73 10.40
C LEU A 81 -4.60 3.32 11.39
N HIS A 82 -4.22 4.21 12.29
CA HIS A 82 -3.26 3.97 13.34
C HIS A 82 -3.99 3.62 14.63
N THR A 83 -3.57 2.53 15.26
CA THR A 83 -3.93 2.19 16.63
C THR A 83 -2.66 2.09 17.47
N ALA A 84 -2.78 1.84 18.77
CA ALA A 84 -1.64 1.87 19.69
C ALA A 84 -0.49 0.94 19.25
N GLU A 85 -0.81 -0.28 18.78
CA GLU A 85 0.18 -1.31 18.46
C GLU A 85 0.19 -1.70 16.98
N VAL A 86 -0.86 -1.37 16.23
CA VAL A 86 -0.98 -1.74 14.82
C VAL A 86 -1.41 -0.59 13.92
N VAL A 87 -0.93 -0.62 12.69
CA VAL A 87 -1.40 0.19 11.57
C VAL A 87 -2.24 -0.70 10.66
N GLU A 88 -3.50 -0.36 10.49
CA GLU A 88 -4.38 -1.00 9.50
C GLU A 88 -4.17 -0.34 8.15
N LEU A 89 -3.85 -1.14 7.14
CA LEU A 89 -3.94 -0.79 5.72
C LEU A 89 -5.13 -1.53 5.11
N SER A 90 -6.06 -0.79 4.54
CA SER A 90 -7.29 -1.35 3.98
C SER A 90 -7.54 -0.85 2.55
N ILE A 91 -8.00 -1.73 1.69
CA ILE A 91 -8.55 -1.38 0.38
C ILE A 91 -10.06 -1.56 0.43
N MET A 92 -10.77 -0.51 0.03
CA MET A 92 -12.23 -0.46 0.01
C MET A 92 -12.72 -0.09 -1.39
N ASP A 93 -13.95 -0.45 -1.70
CA ASP A 93 -14.72 0.24 -2.73
C ASP A 93 -15.78 1.14 -2.10
N PHE A 94 -16.78 1.59 -2.89
CA PHE A 94 -17.83 2.47 -2.40
C PHE A 94 -18.68 1.85 -1.26
N ARG A 95 -18.76 0.52 -1.17
CA ARG A 95 -19.66 -0.18 -0.23
C ARG A 95 -18.95 -1.13 0.70
N ASP A 96 -17.85 -1.73 0.27
CA ASP A 96 -17.27 -2.91 0.90
C ASP A 96 -15.78 -2.77 1.18
N LEU A 97 -15.37 -3.44 2.26
CA LEU A 97 -13.97 -3.69 2.56
C LEU A 97 -13.49 -4.88 1.71
N LEU A 98 -12.56 -4.63 0.80
CA LEU A 98 -12.04 -5.65 -0.12
C LEU A 98 -10.87 -6.41 0.48
N GLY A 99 -9.98 -5.68 1.15
CA GLY A 99 -8.77 -6.21 1.76
C GLY A 99 -8.39 -5.38 2.99
N ARG A 100 -7.85 -6.06 4.01
CA ARG A 100 -7.39 -5.46 5.25
C ARG A 100 -6.16 -6.18 5.74
N TRP A 101 -5.17 -5.39 6.11
CA TRP A 101 -3.86 -5.84 6.53
C TRP A 101 -3.44 -5.04 7.75
N LEU A 102 -2.96 -5.74 8.78
CA LEU A 102 -2.51 -5.12 10.01
C LEU A 102 -0.99 -5.21 10.07
N LEU A 103 -0.34 -4.08 10.23
CA LEU A 103 1.10 -3.94 10.36
C LEU A 103 1.42 -3.64 11.82
N ASP A 104 2.42 -4.29 12.39
CA ASP A 104 2.94 -3.88 13.69
C ASP A 104 3.54 -2.46 13.58
N SER A 105 3.12 -1.55 14.46
CA SER A 105 3.58 -0.16 14.47
C SER A 105 5.11 -0.03 14.52
N ALA A 106 5.83 -0.99 15.11
CA ALA A 106 7.30 -1.03 15.12
C ALA A 106 7.92 -1.26 13.73
N ARG A 107 7.14 -1.81 12.79
CA ARG A 107 7.57 -2.15 11.41
C ARG A 107 7.26 -1.04 10.41
N VAL A 108 6.48 -0.03 10.80
CA VAL A 108 6.09 1.12 9.95
C VAL A 108 7.30 1.87 9.39
N PRO A 109 8.37 2.16 10.17
CA PRO A 109 9.54 2.85 9.63
C PRO A 109 10.22 2.09 8.49
N GLU A 110 10.29 0.76 8.58
CA GLU A 110 10.88 -0.09 7.54
C GLU A 110 10.04 -0.11 6.25
N LEU A 111 8.71 -0.14 6.39
CA LEU A 111 7.79 0.01 5.26
C LEU A 111 7.95 1.38 4.60
N ALA A 112 7.94 2.45 5.40
CA ALA A 112 8.08 3.81 4.92
C ALA A 112 9.39 3.98 4.12
N GLU A 113 10.49 3.43 4.64
CA GLU A 113 11.78 3.49 3.95
C GLU A 113 11.78 2.71 2.63
N SER A 114 11.20 1.51 2.63
CA SER A 114 11.05 0.71 1.41
C SER A 114 10.25 1.44 0.34
N MET A 115 9.18 2.14 0.74
CA MET A 115 8.38 2.97 -0.16
C MET A 115 9.16 4.18 -0.68
N ARG A 116 9.94 4.86 0.17
CA ARG A 116 10.82 5.97 -0.26
C ARG A 116 11.81 5.52 -1.31
N ALA A 117 12.52 4.42 -1.05
CA ALA A 117 13.50 3.86 -1.97
C ALA A 117 12.85 3.56 -3.33
N ALA A 118 11.70 2.88 -3.34
CA ALA A 118 10.99 2.56 -4.57
C ALA A 118 10.53 3.81 -5.35
N LEU A 119 10.02 4.83 -4.66
CA LEU A 119 9.61 6.09 -5.29
C LEU A 119 10.81 6.89 -5.84
N ALA A 120 11.96 6.83 -5.18
CA ALA A 120 13.18 7.51 -5.60
C ALA A 120 13.83 6.82 -6.82
N GLU A 121 13.93 5.49 -6.82
CA GLU A 121 14.46 4.71 -7.95
C GLU A 121 13.67 4.97 -9.24
N ALA A 122 12.35 5.05 -9.13
CA ALA A 122 11.48 5.36 -10.27
C ALA A 122 11.61 6.80 -10.80
N MET A 123 12.37 7.70 -10.13
CA MET A 123 12.73 9.02 -10.69
C MET A 123 14.03 8.99 -11.49
N ALA A 124 14.90 8.01 -11.22
CA ALA A 124 16.22 7.90 -11.80
C ALA A 124 16.24 7.08 -13.10
N SER A 125 15.11 6.43 -13.43
CA SER A 125 14.88 5.61 -14.63
C SER A 125 14.12 6.38 -15.70
#